data_AF-A0AAU3E1I2-F1
#
_entry.id   AF-A0AAU3E1I2-F1
#
_cell.length_a   1.000
_cell.length_b   1.000
_cell.length_c   1.000
_cell.angle_alpha   90.00
_cell.angle_beta   90.00
_cell.angle_gamma   90.00
#
_symmetry.space_group_name_H-M   'P 1'
#
loop_
_entity.id
_entity.type
_entity.pdbx_description
1 polymer ?
#
loop_
_entity_poly.entity_id
_entity_poly.type
_entity_poly.pdbx_seq_one_letter_code
_entity_poly.pdbx_strand_id
1 'polypeptide(L)'
;MPMIRRQFAALVLACLALGAGAACDPSGPAQRPAEPSPVATMSLPLDRLFPSGDEDLLLQWAEAKLVVACMRRLGISYRPPEQQRTDPAAARDGLYGLVEHGQAQRLGYHAASGGDPAEDKDPPLPKETAAALTGTRFDAGGPVPAGGRIPEGGCLGEANRRLAEGGPSVGETLLYDMALQAGHQAEQDPRVQAGFRAWSTCMAGKGFVYADPWQANDDPRWSTDRPSDVERRTAVADVACKDSTGLVTIWQAAMVEHQRRTIASHSADIERYEQAKSARLANGRQVLATM
;
A
#
# COMPACT_ATOMS: atom_id res chain seq x y z
N MET A 1 -71.55 -3.83 -9.27
CA MET A 1 -72.55 -4.25 -8.26
C MET A 1 -71.84 -4.44 -6.92
N PRO A 2 -72.50 -4.07 -5.82
CA PRO A 2 -71.88 -3.52 -4.63
C PRO A 2 -71.68 -4.53 -3.49
N MET A 3 -70.91 -4.10 -2.49
CA MET A 3 -71.03 -4.33 -1.05
C MET A 3 -71.35 -5.75 -0.55
N ILE A 4 -70.49 -6.25 0.36
CA ILE A 4 -70.92 -6.74 1.67
C ILE A 4 -69.87 -6.37 2.72
N ARG A 5 -70.30 -5.53 3.66
CA ARG A 5 -69.70 -5.27 4.97
C ARG A 5 -69.91 -6.49 5.88
N ARG A 6 -68.99 -6.72 6.82
CA ARG A 6 -69.34 -6.96 8.23
C ARG A 6 -68.16 -6.71 9.16
N GLN A 7 -68.36 -5.74 10.04
CA GLN A 7 -67.54 -5.41 11.22
C GLN A 7 -67.93 -6.32 12.39
N PHE A 8 -66.98 -6.65 13.27
CA PHE A 8 -67.08 -6.86 14.73
C PHE A 8 -65.64 -7.07 15.22
N ALA A 9 -65.15 -6.71 16.40
CA ALA A 9 -65.46 -5.75 17.45
C ALA A 9 -64.18 -5.67 18.31
N ALA A 10 -64.00 -4.58 19.02
CA ALA A 10 -62.82 -4.25 19.81
C ALA A 10 -62.59 -5.16 21.03
N LEU A 11 -61.33 -5.26 21.47
CA LEU A 11 -61.02 -5.26 22.90
C LEU A 11 -59.70 -4.52 23.15
N VAL A 12 -59.81 -3.47 23.96
CA VAL A 12 -58.73 -2.65 24.53
C VAL A 12 -58.20 -3.35 25.77
N LEU A 13 -56.88 -3.39 25.97
CA LEU A 13 -56.31 -3.33 27.33
C LEU A 13 -54.97 -2.59 27.29
N ALA A 14 -54.93 -1.45 27.97
CA ALA A 14 -53.73 -0.65 28.23
C ALA A 14 -53.23 -0.96 29.66
N CYS A 15 -51.92 -1.15 29.81
CA CYS A 15 -51.23 -0.96 31.09
C CYS A 15 -49.91 -0.22 30.84
N LEU A 16 -49.87 1.03 31.29
CA LEU A 16 -48.69 1.86 31.47
C LEU A 16 -48.13 1.64 32.88
N ALA A 17 -46.82 1.44 33.02
CA ALA A 17 -46.06 1.81 34.21
C ALA A 17 -44.59 2.10 33.83
N LEU A 18 -44.15 3.32 34.15
CA LEU A 18 -42.78 3.83 34.05
C LEU A 18 -41.92 3.39 35.25
N GLY A 19 -40.60 3.23 35.07
CA GLY A 19 -39.65 3.28 36.19
C GLY A 19 -38.22 2.76 35.96
N ALA A 20 -37.36 3.64 35.44
CA ALA A 20 -35.91 3.86 35.73
C ALA A 20 -34.86 2.70 35.83
N GLY A 21 -33.89 2.71 34.89
CA GLY A 21 -32.48 2.98 35.19
C GLY A 21 -31.48 1.83 35.43
N ALA A 22 -30.73 1.43 34.39
CA ALA A 22 -29.31 1.01 34.40
C ALA A 22 -28.84 0.87 32.93
N ALA A 23 -28.05 1.80 32.40
CA ALA A 23 -26.60 1.72 32.22
C ALA A 23 -26.13 0.86 31.02
N CYS A 24 -25.32 1.50 30.18
CA CYS A 24 -24.72 1.16 28.90
C CYS A 24 -24.31 -0.30 28.64
N ASP A 25 -24.53 -0.77 27.42
CA ASP A 25 -23.41 -1.22 26.57
C ASP A 25 -23.74 -1.08 25.06
N PRO A 26 -22.92 -0.37 24.26
CA PRO A 26 -23.09 -0.24 22.82
C PRO A 26 -22.39 -1.40 22.12
N SER A 27 -23.01 -2.58 22.11
CA SER A 27 -22.53 -3.69 21.28
C SER A 27 -23.02 -3.51 19.84
N GLY A 28 -22.43 -2.57 19.12
CA GLY A 28 -22.51 -2.54 17.65
C GLY A 28 -21.78 -3.78 17.10
N PRO A 29 -22.30 -4.45 16.07
CA PRO A 29 -21.57 -5.55 15.45
C PRO A 29 -20.24 -5.01 14.92
N ALA A 30 -19.15 -5.65 15.34
CA ALA A 30 -17.81 -5.40 14.82
C ALA A 30 -17.86 -5.40 13.29
N GLN A 31 -17.47 -4.27 12.70
CA GLN A 31 -17.35 -4.12 11.25
C GLN A 31 -16.36 -5.16 10.75
N ARG A 32 -16.84 -6.12 9.95
CA ARG A 32 -15.95 -6.97 9.15
C ARG A 32 -15.10 -6.04 8.28
N PRO A 33 -13.81 -6.34 8.08
CA PRO A 33 -13.04 -5.71 7.02
C PRO A 33 -13.85 -5.81 5.72
N ALA A 34 -13.97 -4.69 5.00
CA ALA A 34 -14.59 -4.72 3.68
C ALA A 34 -13.81 -5.73 2.83
N GLU A 35 -14.51 -6.69 2.23
CA GLU A 35 -13.86 -7.68 1.35
C GLU A 35 -13.33 -6.93 0.13
N PRO A 36 -12.01 -7.04 -0.17
CA PRO A 36 -11.46 -6.39 -1.33
C PRO A 36 -12.14 -6.91 -2.60
N SER A 37 -12.39 -6.00 -3.56
CA SER A 37 -12.95 -6.38 -4.86
C SER A 37 -12.13 -7.54 -5.47
N PRO A 38 -12.78 -8.62 -5.98
CA PRO A 38 -12.10 -9.85 -6.41
C PRO A 38 -11.00 -9.68 -7.46
N VAL A 39 -10.94 -8.52 -8.12
CA VAL A 39 -9.99 -8.20 -9.18
C VAL A 39 -8.69 -7.58 -8.63
N ALA A 40 -8.76 -6.78 -7.56
CA ALA A 40 -7.59 -6.20 -6.89
C ALA A 40 -6.79 -7.26 -6.10
N THR A 41 -7.37 -8.43 -5.85
CA THR A 41 -6.71 -9.56 -5.17
C THR A 41 -5.93 -10.47 -6.13
N MET A 42 -6.00 -10.24 -7.45
CA MET A 42 -5.28 -11.06 -8.43
C MET A 42 -3.79 -10.66 -8.49
N SER A 43 -2.90 -11.66 -8.38
CA SER A 43 -1.45 -11.45 -8.47
C SER A 43 -1.02 -10.94 -9.84
N LEU A 44 -0.16 -9.92 -9.87
CA LEU A 44 0.48 -9.43 -11.08
C LEU A 44 1.74 -10.25 -11.41
N PRO A 45 2.10 -10.38 -12.71
CA PRO A 45 3.23 -11.21 -13.13
C PRO A 45 4.59 -10.86 -12.50
N LEU A 46 4.85 -9.58 -12.20
CA LEU A 46 6.09 -9.13 -11.56
C LEU A 46 6.11 -9.40 -10.05
N ASP A 47 4.95 -9.55 -9.40
CA ASP A 47 4.87 -9.72 -7.94
C ASP A 47 5.66 -10.92 -7.44
N ARG A 48 5.71 -12.00 -8.22
CA ARG A 48 6.47 -13.21 -7.89
C ARG A 48 7.98 -13.00 -7.84
N LEU A 49 8.47 -11.93 -8.48
CA LEU A 49 9.90 -11.62 -8.53
C LEU A 49 10.35 -10.89 -7.26
N PHE A 50 9.49 -10.06 -6.67
CA PHE A 50 9.77 -9.42 -5.39
C PHE A 50 9.96 -10.45 -4.26
N PRO A 51 10.69 -10.11 -3.18
CA PRO A 51 10.69 -10.90 -1.96
C PRO A 51 9.27 -11.04 -1.40
N SER A 52 8.91 -12.24 -0.97
CA SER A 52 7.71 -12.45 -0.13
C SER A 52 7.86 -11.74 1.22
N GLY A 53 6.75 -11.53 1.94
CA GLY A 53 6.80 -10.87 3.25
C GLY A 53 7.72 -11.55 4.27
N ASP A 54 7.85 -12.88 4.22
CA ASP A 54 8.78 -13.62 5.10
C ASP A 54 10.24 -13.49 4.64
N GLU A 55 10.49 -13.45 3.33
CA GLU A 55 11.81 -13.20 2.76
C GLU A 55 12.29 -11.77 3.04
N ASP A 56 11.40 -10.78 2.91
CA ASP A 56 11.67 -9.39 3.23
C ASP A 56 11.98 -9.22 4.72
N LEU A 57 11.14 -9.78 5.60
CA LEU A 57 11.37 -9.75 7.04
C LEU A 57 12.72 -10.37 7.42
N LEU A 58 13.09 -11.50 6.80
CA LEU A 58 14.40 -12.13 6.99
C LEU A 58 15.55 -11.20 6.59
N LEU A 59 15.44 -10.52 5.45
CA LEU A 59 16.45 -9.57 4.98
C LEU A 59 16.54 -8.35 5.90
N GLN A 60 15.42 -7.81 6.37
CA GLN A 60 15.38 -6.71 7.34
C GLN A 60 16.10 -7.08 8.65
N TRP A 61 15.83 -8.27 9.21
CA TRP A 61 16.51 -8.73 10.43
C TRP A 61 18.02 -8.92 10.21
N ALA A 62 18.42 -9.47 9.07
CA ALA A 62 19.83 -9.67 8.73
C ALA A 62 20.56 -8.33 8.56
N GLU A 63 19.95 -7.37 7.85
CA GLU A 63 20.46 -6.01 7.70
C GLU A 63 20.59 -5.32 9.06
N ALA A 64 19.54 -5.36 9.88
CA ALA A 64 19.54 -4.77 11.22
C ALA A 64 20.69 -5.31 12.09
N LYS A 65 20.94 -6.62 12.05
CA LYS A 65 22.06 -7.25 12.77
C LYS A 65 23.42 -6.73 12.29
N LEU A 66 23.62 -6.63 10.97
CA LEU A 66 24.85 -6.10 10.38
C LEU A 66 25.04 -4.61 10.72
N VAL A 67 23.98 -3.82 10.63
CA VAL A 67 24.00 -2.40 10.98
C VAL A 67 24.37 -2.19 12.44
N VAL A 68 23.78 -2.95 13.37
CA VAL A 68 24.12 -2.88 14.80
C VAL A 68 25.59 -3.23 15.04
N ALA A 69 26.12 -4.26 14.36
CA ALA A 69 27.54 -4.62 14.46
C ALA A 69 28.47 -3.50 13.96
N CYS A 70 28.13 -2.86 12.83
CA CYS A 70 28.86 -1.72 12.28
C CYS A 70 28.79 -0.49 13.21
N MET A 71 27.60 -0.14 13.69
CA MET A 71 27.40 0.98 14.63
C MET A 71 28.20 0.79 15.92
N ARG A 72 28.20 -0.43 16.48
CA ARG A 72 29.02 -0.77 17.65
C ARG A 72 30.51 -0.60 17.38
N ARG A 73 31.00 -0.98 16.20
CA ARG A 73 32.39 -0.77 15.78
C ARG A 73 32.75 0.72 15.71
N LEU A 74 31.79 1.58 15.35
CA LEU A 74 31.94 3.04 15.35
C LEU A 74 31.78 3.67 16.74
N GLY A 75 31.48 2.88 17.78
CA GLY A 75 31.25 3.38 19.14
C GLY A 75 29.85 3.95 19.37
N ILE A 76 28.90 3.71 18.46
CA ILE A 76 27.54 4.23 18.52
C ILE A 76 26.60 3.14 19.00
N SER A 77 25.88 3.40 20.10
CA SER A 77 24.74 2.57 20.50
C SER A 77 23.55 2.90 19.60
N TYR A 78 23.12 1.94 18.80
CA TYR A 78 22.01 2.09 17.87
C TYR A 78 20.97 1.00 18.10
N ARG A 79 19.71 1.39 18.18
CA ARG A 79 18.56 0.49 18.22
C ARG A 79 17.82 0.65 16.88
N PRO A 80 17.81 -0.38 16.03
CA PRO A 80 17.01 -0.36 14.81
C PRO A 80 15.51 -0.23 15.14
N PRO A 81 14.70 0.37 14.24
CA PRO A 81 13.25 0.24 14.29
C PRO A 81 12.82 -1.23 14.34
N GLU A 82 11.61 -1.49 14.82
CA GLU A 82 11.05 -2.83 14.81
C GLU A 82 10.82 -3.31 13.38
N GLN A 83 11.32 -4.50 13.05
CA GLN A 83 11.15 -5.11 11.73
C GLN A 83 9.72 -5.62 11.61
N GLN A 84 9.07 -5.24 10.52
CA GLN A 84 7.67 -5.59 10.27
C GLN A 84 7.56 -6.37 8.98
N ARG A 85 6.67 -7.37 8.99
CA ARG A 85 6.34 -8.09 7.77
C ARG A 85 5.63 -7.13 6.81
N THR A 86 6.27 -6.85 5.69
CA THR A 86 5.63 -6.13 4.59
C THR A 86 4.65 -7.06 3.89
N ASP A 87 3.44 -6.59 3.62
CA ASP A 87 2.50 -7.30 2.75
C ASP A 87 2.70 -6.86 1.29
N PRO A 88 3.18 -7.73 0.38
CA PRO A 88 3.27 -7.38 -1.03
C PRO A 88 1.92 -7.02 -1.65
N ALA A 89 0.80 -7.47 -1.08
CA ALA A 89 -0.53 -7.08 -1.54
C ALA A 89 -0.85 -5.61 -1.20
N ALA A 90 -0.30 -5.05 -0.11
CA ALA A 90 -0.49 -3.63 0.23
C ALA A 90 0.17 -2.70 -0.80
N ALA A 91 1.21 -3.16 -1.50
CA ALA A 91 1.81 -2.42 -2.61
C ALA A 91 0.90 -2.33 -3.86
N ARG A 92 -0.22 -3.07 -3.87
CA ARG A 92 -1.22 -3.05 -4.96
C ARG A 92 -2.35 -2.06 -4.69
N ASP A 93 -2.41 -1.51 -3.47
CA ASP A 93 -3.41 -0.51 -3.14
C ASP A 93 -3.22 0.73 -4.01
N GLY A 94 -4.33 1.22 -4.58
CA GLY A 94 -4.32 2.41 -5.43
C GLY A 94 -3.93 2.18 -6.89
N LEU A 95 -3.53 0.96 -7.32
CA LEU A 95 -3.21 0.68 -8.73
C LEU A 95 -4.32 1.05 -9.72
N TYR A 96 -5.58 1.06 -9.25
CA TYR A 96 -6.77 1.37 -10.05
C TYR A 96 -7.56 2.55 -9.48
N GLY A 97 -6.91 3.38 -8.66
CA GLY A 97 -7.55 4.39 -7.84
C GLY A 97 -8.47 3.76 -6.78
N LEU A 98 -9.53 4.48 -6.40
CA LEU A 98 -10.50 3.99 -5.43
C LEU A 98 -11.35 2.85 -6.02
N VAL A 99 -11.38 1.69 -5.37
CA VAL A 99 -12.18 0.52 -5.81
C VAL A 99 -13.07 -0.08 -4.72
N GLU A 100 -12.90 0.36 -3.47
CA GLU A 100 -13.59 -0.21 -2.32
C GLU A 100 -14.83 0.60 -1.95
N HIS A 101 -16.03 0.01 -2.09
CA HIS A 101 -17.29 0.66 -1.74
C HIS A 101 -17.33 1.13 -0.29
N GLY A 102 -16.84 0.30 0.63
CA GLY A 102 -16.82 0.63 2.06
C GLY A 102 -15.92 1.84 2.37
N GLN A 103 -14.78 1.95 1.67
CA GLN A 103 -13.91 3.12 1.79
C GLN A 103 -14.58 4.35 1.19
N ALA A 104 -15.11 4.23 -0.04
CA ALA A 104 -15.80 5.33 -0.72
C ALA A 104 -16.92 5.95 0.14
N GLN A 105 -17.70 5.10 0.82
CA GLN A 105 -18.80 5.55 1.68
C GLN A 105 -18.33 6.22 2.98
N ARG A 106 -17.26 5.72 3.61
CA ARG A 106 -16.79 6.25 4.90
C ARG A 106 -15.84 7.42 4.74
N LEU A 107 -14.94 7.32 3.78
CA LEU A 107 -13.74 8.14 3.67
C LEU A 107 -13.66 8.93 2.37
N GLY A 108 -14.55 8.70 1.41
CA GLY A 108 -14.40 9.31 0.09
C GLY A 108 -13.12 8.84 -0.57
N TYR A 109 -12.29 9.79 -0.99
CA TYR A 109 -10.95 9.55 -1.56
C TYR A 109 -9.83 9.67 -0.51
N HIS A 110 -10.14 9.96 0.75
CA HIS A 110 -9.14 9.93 1.81
C HIS A 110 -8.62 8.50 2.00
N ALA A 111 -7.33 8.38 2.28
CA ALA A 111 -6.74 7.12 2.71
C ALA A 111 -7.50 6.59 3.94
N ALA A 112 -7.72 5.28 3.99
CA ALA A 112 -8.07 4.61 5.24
C ALA A 112 -7.02 5.00 6.26
N SER A 113 -7.41 5.78 7.27
CA SER A 113 -6.55 6.38 8.28
C SER A 113 -5.44 5.41 8.71
N GLY A 114 -4.28 5.59 8.10
CA GLY A 114 -2.99 5.05 8.50
C GLY A 114 -2.17 6.23 8.95
N GLY A 115 -2.66 6.92 9.99
CA GLY A 115 -2.03 8.09 10.60
C GLY A 115 -1.99 9.31 9.70
N ASP A 116 -2.22 10.48 10.29
CA ASP A 116 -1.61 11.69 9.77
C ASP A 116 -0.09 11.40 9.65
N PRO A 117 0.58 11.59 8.49
CA PRO A 117 2.02 11.37 8.40
C PRO A 117 2.81 12.23 9.41
N ALA A 118 2.16 13.25 9.97
CA ALA A 118 2.68 14.16 10.97
C ALA A 118 2.65 13.63 12.41
N GLU A 119 1.88 12.59 12.77
CA GLU A 119 1.57 12.30 14.18
C GLU A 119 2.43 11.24 14.88
N ASP A 120 3.29 10.48 14.18
CA ASP A 120 4.20 9.51 14.84
C ASP A 120 5.57 9.45 14.15
N LYS A 121 6.14 10.61 13.79
CA LYS A 121 7.55 10.63 13.39
C LYS A 121 8.41 10.56 14.63
N ASP A 122 9.11 9.44 14.79
CA ASP A 122 10.23 9.36 15.72
C ASP A 122 11.10 10.62 15.57
N PRO A 123 11.58 11.20 16.69
CA PRO A 123 12.47 12.35 16.62
C PRO A 123 13.65 12.01 15.70
N PRO A 124 14.10 12.96 14.87
CA PRO A 124 15.17 12.70 13.91
C PRO A 124 16.41 12.18 14.64
N LEU A 125 17.06 11.18 14.06
CA LEU A 125 18.28 10.61 14.62
C LEU A 125 19.32 11.71 14.85
N PRO A 126 20.12 11.64 15.94
CA PRO A 126 21.26 12.52 16.13
C PRO A 126 22.13 12.53 14.86
N LYS A 127 22.65 13.71 14.48
CA LYS A 127 23.39 13.89 13.21
C LYS A 127 24.53 12.88 13.03
N GLU A 128 25.26 12.58 14.10
CA GLU A 128 26.35 11.59 14.09
C GLU A 128 25.83 10.17 13.80
N THR A 129 24.71 9.78 14.40
CA THR A 129 24.05 8.49 14.14
C THR A 129 23.53 8.43 12.70
N ALA A 130 22.92 9.50 12.20
CA ALA A 130 22.47 9.58 10.81
C ALA A 130 23.64 9.44 9.82
N ALA A 131 24.74 10.18 10.05
CA ALA A 131 25.94 10.11 9.22
C ALA A 131 26.59 8.71 9.24
N ALA A 132 26.66 8.05 10.40
CA ALA A 132 27.17 6.68 10.51
C ALA A 132 26.25 5.66 9.81
N LEU A 133 24.94 5.86 9.89
CA LEU A 133 23.94 4.95 9.32
C LEU A 133 23.97 4.96 7.78
N THR A 134 23.90 6.14 7.16
CA THR A 134 23.72 6.31 5.71
C THR A 134 24.99 6.73 4.97
N GLY A 135 26.03 7.12 5.70
CA GLY A 135 27.26 7.65 5.11
C GLY A 135 27.10 9.07 4.55
N THR A 136 25.94 9.72 4.74
CA THR A 136 25.78 11.13 4.37
C THR A 136 26.71 11.97 5.22
N ARG A 137 27.73 12.53 4.57
CA ARG A 137 28.52 13.63 5.11
C ARG A 137 27.62 14.86 5.11
N PHE A 138 26.72 14.97 6.08
CA PHE A 138 26.34 16.30 6.53
C PHE A 138 27.66 16.90 7.03
N ASP A 139 28.22 17.79 6.21
CA ASP A 139 29.39 18.59 6.49
C ASP A 139 30.70 17.78 6.48
N ALA A 140 31.60 18.08 5.54
CA ALA A 140 32.96 17.51 5.45
C ALA A 140 33.90 17.98 6.60
N GLY A 141 33.36 18.09 7.81
CA GLY A 141 34.04 18.50 9.04
C GLY A 141 33.33 18.07 10.33
N GLY A 142 32.27 17.25 10.27
CA GLY A 142 31.62 16.69 11.46
C GLY A 142 32.52 15.68 12.21
N PRO A 143 32.32 15.48 13.52
CA PRO A 143 33.13 14.56 14.31
C PRO A 143 33.09 13.15 13.73
N VAL A 144 34.26 12.55 13.57
CA VAL A 144 34.41 11.13 13.22
C VAL A 144 33.89 10.33 14.42
N PRO A 145 32.97 9.35 14.22
CA PRO A 145 32.55 8.48 15.30
C PRO A 145 33.76 7.87 16.01
N ALA A 146 33.70 7.80 17.34
CA ALA A 146 34.84 7.49 18.21
C ALA A 146 35.61 6.21 17.82
N GLY A 147 34.96 5.26 17.13
CA GLY A 147 35.54 3.97 16.73
C GLY A 147 36.14 3.88 15.32
N GLY A 148 36.13 4.94 14.48
CA GLY A 148 36.88 4.95 13.21
C GLY A 148 36.14 5.50 11.98
N ARG A 149 36.59 5.12 10.78
CA ARG A 149 36.09 5.64 9.51
C ARG A 149 34.72 5.05 9.17
N ILE A 150 33.74 5.93 8.90
CA ILE A 150 32.41 5.55 8.39
C ILE A 150 32.57 4.84 7.03
N PRO A 151 31.96 3.66 6.83
CA PRO A 151 32.02 2.95 5.54
C PRO A 151 31.39 3.76 4.41
N GLU A 152 31.75 3.45 3.17
CA GLU A 152 31.03 4.00 2.00
C GLU A 152 29.54 3.62 2.07
N GLY A 153 28.65 4.61 1.93
CA GLY A 153 27.21 4.43 2.13
C GLY A 153 26.80 4.15 3.58
N GLY A 154 27.69 4.35 4.55
CA GLY A 154 27.44 4.12 5.97
C GLY A 154 27.28 2.64 6.32
N CYS A 155 26.77 2.39 7.53
CA CYS A 155 26.49 1.04 8.00
C CYS A 155 25.41 0.33 7.18
N LEU A 156 24.42 1.05 6.62
CA LEU A 156 23.45 0.48 5.67
C LEU A 156 24.13 0.05 4.37
N GLY A 157 25.03 0.87 3.81
CA GLY A 157 25.79 0.51 2.62
C GLY A 157 26.70 -0.71 2.84
N GLU A 158 27.36 -0.80 3.99
CA GLU A 158 28.15 -1.97 4.37
C GLU A 158 27.28 -3.24 4.50
N ALA A 159 26.15 -3.14 5.20
CA ALA A 159 25.21 -4.25 5.35
C ALA A 159 24.67 -4.72 3.98
N ASN A 160 24.26 -3.80 3.12
CA ASN A 160 23.76 -4.13 1.78
C ASN A 160 24.81 -4.79 0.89
N ARG A 161 26.07 -4.33 0.93
CA ARG A 161 27.17 -5.00 0.22
C ARG A 161 27.41 -6.41 0.76
N ARG A 162 27.37 -6.60 2.08
CA ARG A 162 27.55 -7.91 2.70
C ARG A 162 26.41 -8.87 2.34
N LEU A 163 25.17 -8.37 2.30
CA LEU A 163 24.03 -9.17 1.84
C LEU A 163 24.13 -9.49 0.34
N ALA A 164 24.64 -8.59 -0.49
CA ALA A 164 24.78 -8.80 -1.93
C ALA A 164 26.01 -9.63 -2.35
N GLU A 165 26.89 -10.01 -1.42
CA GLU A 165 28.16 -10.67 -1.72
C GLU A 165 27.98 -11.98 -2.51
N GLY A 166 28.75 -12.15 -3.58
CA GLY A 166 28.67 -13.32 -4.46
C GLY A 166 27.48 -13.32 -5.43
N GLY A 167 26.55 -12.35 -5.33
CA GLY A 167 25.46 -12.15 -6.28
C GLY A 167 25.86 -11.23 -7.44
N PRO A 168 25.15 -11.29 -8.59
CA PRO A 168 25.32 -10.32 -9.66
C PRO A 168 24.86 -8.92 -9.19
N SER A 169 25.52 -7.89 -9.72
CA SER A 169 25.06 -6.51 -9.55
C SER A 169 23.81 -6.27 -10.38
N VAL A 170 22.75 -5.81 -9.72
CA VAL A 170 21.46 -5.43 -10.32
C VAL A 170 21.06 -4.06 -9.82
N GLY A 171 20.37 -3.28 -10.66
CA GLY A 171 19.83 -1.99 -10.24
C GLY A 171 18.76 -2.18 -9.16
N GLU A 172 18.84 -1.40 -8.08
CA GLU A 172 17.92 -1.52 -6.94
C GLU A 172 16.46 -1.27 -7.34
N THR A 173 16.23 -0.40 -8.33
CA THR A 173 14.90 -0.03 -8.82
C THR A 173 14.40 -0.89 -9.98
N LEU A 174 15.18 -1.86 -10.47
CA LEU A 174 14.90 -2.58 -11.72
C LEU A 174 13.45 -3.09 -11.84
N LEU A 175 12.96 -3.83 -10.83
CA LEU A 175 11.60 -4.36 -10.86
C LEU A 175 10.53 -3.27 -10.71
N TYR A 176 10.80 -2.23 -9.91
CA TYR A 176 9.90 -1.10 -9.75
C TYR A 176 9.75 -0.32 -11.05
N ASP A 177 10.86 -0.04 -11.73
CA ASP A 177 10.87 0.65 -13.03
C ASP A 177 10.13 -0.18 -14.09
N MET A 178 10.31 -1.50 -14.11
CA MET A 178 9.56 -2.41 -14.97
C MET A 178 8.06 -2.39 -14.67
N ALA A 179 7.67 -2.38 -13.39
CA ALA A 179 6.26 -2.34 -12.98
C ALA A 179 5.60 -1.01 -13.36
N LEU A 180 6.27 0.11 -13.10
CA LEU A 180 5.82 1.45 -13.48
C LEU A 180 5.65 1.58 -15.00
N GLN A 181 6.65 1.12 -15.76
CA GLN A 181 6.58 1.13 -17.22
C GLN A 181 5.40 0.30 -17.73
N ALA A 182 5.22 -0.92 -17.22
CA ALA A 182 4.12 -1.78 -17.62
C ALA A 182 2.76 -1.17 -17.24
N GLY A 183 2.66 -0.50 -16.09
CA GLY A 183 1.46 0.22 -15.66
C GLY A 183 1.09 1.37 -16.58
N HIS A 184 2.04 2.23 -16.91
CA HIS A 184 1.83 3.31 -17.88
C HIS A 184 1.41 2.78 -19.26
N GLN A 185 2.02 1.68 -19.72
CA GLN A 185 1.61 1.03 -20.98
C GLN A 185 0.20 0.44 -20.91
N ALA A 186 -0.20 -0.12 -19.75
CA ALA A 186 -1.54 -0.65 -19.53
C ALA A 186 -2.60 0.46 -19.52
N GLU A 187 -2.33 1.61 -18.92
CA GLU A 187 -3.22 2.78 -18.98
C GLU A 187 -3.42 3.28 -20.40
N GLN A 188 -2.37 3.25 -21.22
CA GLN A 188 -2.44 3.64 -22.63
C GLN A 188 -3.09 2.58 -23.53
N ASP A 189 -3.40 1.38 -23.01
CA ASP A 189 -4.04 0.33 -23.79
C ASP A 189 -5.40 0.81 -24.33
N PRO A 190 -5.69 0.66 -25.63
CA PRO A 190 -6.95 1.12 -26.21
C PRO A 190 -8.20 0.59 -25.51
N ARG A 191 -8.14 -0.60 -24.91
CA ARG A 191 -9.24 -1.19 -24.14
C ARG A 191 -9.46 -0.44 -22.82
N VAL A 192 -8.38 -0.08 -22.12
CA VAL A 192 -8.44 0.69 -20.88
C VAL A 192 -8.92 2.10 -21.15
N GLN A 193 -8.40 2.74 -22.20
CA GLN A 193 -8.87 4.05 -22.65
C GLN A 193 -10.36 4.04 -23.03
N ALA A 194 -10.86 2.96 -23.63
CA ALA A 194 -12.30 2.79 -23.87
C ALA A 194 -13.10 2.63 -22.56
N GLY A 195 -12.56 1.87 -21.60
CA GLY A 195 -13.12 1.76 -20.25
C GLY A 195 -13.20 3.11 -19.53
N PHE A 196 -12.15 3.95 -19.59
CA PHE A 196 -12.15 5.30 -19.02
C PHE A 196 -13.25 6.17 -19.61
N ARG A 197 -13.47 6.13 -20.93
CA ARG A 197 -14.58 6.86 -21.58
C ARG A 197 -15.95 6.36 -21.15
N ALA A 198 -16.12 5.04 -21.01
CA ALA A 198 -17.37 4.44 -20.53
C ALA A 198 -17.65 4.85 -19.08
N TRP A 199 -16.64 4.80 -18.22
CA TRP A 199 -16.70 5.25 -16.84
C TRP A 199 -17.04 6.74 -16.74
N SER A 200 -16.38 7.59 -17.55
CA SER A 200 -16.63 9.04 -17.59
C SER A 200 -18.07 9.34 -17.98
N THR A 201 -18.61 8.61 -18.96
CA THR A 201 -20.02 8.72 -19.36
C THR A 201 -20.97 8.33 -18.21
N CYS A 202 -20.65 7.27 -17.46
CA CYS A 202 -21.41 6.87 -16.29
C CYS A 202 -21.38 7.95 -15.18
N MET A 203 -20.20 8.51 -14.90
CA MET A 203 -20.03 9.59 -13.90
C MET A 203 -20.84 10.82 -14.28
N ALA A 204 -20.82 11.21 -15.56
CA ALA A 204 -21.58 12.34 -16.08
C ALA A 204 -23.10 12.12 -15.89
N GLY A 205 -23.58 10.90 -16.12
CA GLY A 205 -24.98 10.52 -15.85
C GLY A 205 -25.37 10.60 -14.36
N LYS A 206 -24.39 10.58 -13.45
CA LYS A 206 -24.57 10.78 -11.99
C LYS A 206 -24.31 12.22 -11.53
N GLY A 207 -24.02 13.13 -12.46
CA GLY A 207 -23.78 14.55 -12.17
C GLY A 207 -22.33 14.90 -11.82
N PHE A 208 -21.37 14.01 -12.08
CA PHE A 208 -19.94 14.24 -11.85
C PHE A 208 -19.18 14.20 -13.18
N VAL A 209 -18.33 15.20 -13.44
CA VAL A 209 -17.63 15.31 -14.74
C VAL A 209 -16.13 15.17 -14.52
N TYR A 210 -15.57 14.06 -15.01
CA TYR A 210 -14.14 13.75 -14.98
C TYR A 210 -13.79 12.98 -16.26
N ALA A 211 -12.62 13.26 -16.85
CA ALA A 211 -12.22 12.58 -18.09
C ALA A 211 -11.71 11.15 -17.85
N ASP A 212 -11.13 10.91 -16.67
CA ASP A 212 -10.54 9.64 -16.24
C ASP A 212 -10.65 9.50 -14.71
N PRO A 213 -10.49 8.27 -14.17
CA PRO A 213 -10.58 8.02 -12.73
C PRO A 213 -9.56 8.80 -11.90
N TRP A 214 -8.36 9.09 -12.43
CA TRP A 214 -7.32 9.80 -11.70
C TRP A 214 -7.74 11.23 -11.39
N GLN A 215 -8.40 11.92 -12.32
CA GLN A 215 -8.93 13.27 -12.05
C GLN A 215 -9.95 13.30 -10.91
N ALA A 216 -10.72 12.23 -10.70
CA ALA A 216 -11.67 12.15 -9.58
C ALA A 216 -10.95 11.82 -8.26
N ASN A 217 -9.97 10.91 -8.32
CA ASN A 217 -9.11 10.50 -7.22
C ASN A 217 -8.27 11.67 -6.68
N ASP A 218 -7.65 12.43 -7.58
CA ASP A 218 -6.67 13.49 -7.27
C ASP A 218 -7.28 14.89 -7.31
N ASP A 219 -8.61 14.99 -7.23
CA ASP A 219 -9.29 16.28 -7.27
C ASP A 219 -8.86 17.14 -6.05
N PRO A 220 -8.28 18.32 -6.26
CA PRO A 220 -7.77 19.16 -5.17
C PRO A 220 -8.87 19.64 -4.20
N ARG A 221 -10.16 19.50 -4.56
CA ARG A 221 -11.28 19.76 -3.65
C ARG A 221 -11.30 18.81 -2.44
N TRP A 222 -10.63 17.67 -2.51
CA TRP A 222 -10.56 16.69 -1.43
C TRP A 222 -9.39 16.91 -0.47
N SER A 223 -8.50 17.88 -0.77
CA SER A 223 -7.33 18.22 0.06
C SER A 223 -7.71 18.96 1.35
N THR A 224 -8.43 18.25 2.22
CA THR A 224 -8.94 18.73 3.50
C THR A 224 -8.70 17.67 4.57
N ASP A 225 -8.82 18.01 5.86
CA ASP A 225 -8.55 17.04 6.94
C ASP A 225 -9.62 15.94 7.04
N ARG A 226 -10.82 16.18 6.50
CA ARG A 226 -11.96 15.26 6.61
C ARG A 226 -12.78 15.23 5.34
N PRO A 227 -13.31 14.06 4.97
CA PRO A 227 -14.07 13.92 3.74
C PRO A 227 -15.38 14.69 3.79
N SER A 228 -15.67 15.39 2.69
CA SER A 228 -16.94 16.13 2.53
C SER A 228 -18.08 15.22 2.05
N ASP A 229 -19.33 15.67 2.18
CA ASP A 229 -20.49 14.96 1.62
C ASP A 229 -20.46 14.90 0.09
N VAL A 230 -19.87 15.92 -0.56
CA VAL A 230 -19.71 15.92 -2.02
C VAL A 230 -18.67 14.88 -2.41
N GLU A 231 -17.55 14.82 -1.71
CA GLU A 231 -16.49 13.83 -1.92
C GLU A 231 -17.00 12.40 -1.80
N ARG A 232 -17.66 12.06 -0.69
CA ARG A 232 -18.23 10.72 -0.48
C ARG A 232 -19.20 10.34 -1.59
N ARG A 233 -20.05 11.27 -2.04
CA ARG A 233 -20.97 10.99 -3.16
C ARG A 233 -20.22 10.80 -4.49
N THR A 234 -19.17 11.57 -4.74
CA THR A 234 -18.30 11.40 -5.93
C THR A 234 -17.61 10.04 -5.90
N ALA A 235 -17.01 9.68 -4.77
CA ALA A 235 -16.31 8.42 -4.55
C ALA A 235 -17.25 7.20 -4.70
N VAL A 236 -18.45 7.27 -4.13
CA VAL A 236 -19.47 6.20 -4.30
C VAL A 236 -19.92 6.09 -5.75
N ALA A 237 -20.09 7.22 -6.45
CA ALA A 237 -20.41 7.21 -7.87
C ALA A 237 -19.28 6.60 -8.71
N ASP A 238 -18.03 6.92 -8.40
CA ASP A 238 -16.84 6.40 -9.06
C ASP A 238 -16.77 4.88 -8.98
N VAL A 239 -16.79 4.32 -7.77
CA VAL A 239 -16.71 2.86 -7.58
C VAL A 239 -17.90 2.15 -8.27
N ALA A 240 -19.12 2.69 -8.14
CA ALA A 240 -20.28 2.13 -8.84
C ALA A 240 -20.14 2.19 -10.38
N CYS A 241 -19.53 3.25 -10.91
CA CYS A 241 -19.27 3.37 -12.34
C CYS A 241 -18.16 2.41 -12.80
N LYS A 242 -17.10 2.24 -12.01
CA LYS A 242 -16.04 1.24 -12.25
C LYS A 242 -16.62 -0.17 -12.33
N ASP A 243 -17.53 -0.52 -11.42
CA ASP A 243 -18.22 -1.82 -11.43
C ASP A 243 -19.11 -1.99 -12.66
N SER A 244 -19.98 -1.01 -12.93
CA SER A 244 -20.96 -1.12 -14.02
C SER A 244 -20.32 -1.21 -15.41
N THR A 245 -19.10 -0.68 -15.55
CA THR A 245 -18.34 -0.69 -16.81
C THR A 245 -17.32 -1.82 -16.87
N GLY A 246 -17.10 -2.55 -15.77
CA GLY A 246 -16.05 -3.57 -15.66
C GLY A 246 -14.64 -2.99 -15.82
N LEU A 247 -14.45 -1.69 -15.54
CA LEU A 247 -13.21 -0.97 -15.84
C LEU A 247 -11.98 -1.62 -15.17
N VAL A 248 -12.09 -1.95 -13.88
CA VAL A 248 -10.97 -2.54 -13.11
C VAL A 248 -10.54 -3.88 -13.71
N THR A 249 -11.48 -4.71 -14.17
CA THR A 249 -11.20 -5.99 -14.83
C THR A 249 -10.44 -5.79 -16.15
N ILE A 250 -10.88 -4.83 -16.97
CA ILE A 250 -10.23 -4.52 -18.25
C ILE A 250 -8.80 -4.03 -18.01
N TRP A 251 -8.63 -3.14 -17.02
CA TRP A 251 -7.34 -2.56 -16.69
C TRP A 251 -6.37 -3.59 -16.10
N GLN A 252 -6.83 -4.43 -15.17
CA GLN A 252 -6.05 -5.54 -14.63
C GLN A 252 -5.59 -6.51 -15.72
N ALA A 253 -6.47 -6.86 -16.68
CA ALA A 253 -6.10 -7.72 -17.79
C ALA A 253 -4.99 -7.08 -18.65
N ALA A 254 -5.10 -5.79 -18.97
CA ALA A 254 -4.06 -5.07 -19.68
C ALA A 254 -2.74 -5.02 -18.88
N MET A 255 -2.79 -4.75 -17.58
CA MET A 255 -1.63 -4.74 -16.68
C MET A 255 -0.88 -6.09 -16.71
N VAL A 256 -1.62 -7.20 -16.59
CA VAL A 256 -1.05 -8.55 -16.66
C VAL A 256 -0.38 -8.81 -18.01
N GLU A 257 -1.01 -8.42 -19.12
CA GLU A 257 -0.45 -8.60 -20.46
C GLU A 257 0.81 -7.77 -20.70
N HIS A 258 0.82 -6.50 -20.26
CA HIS A 258 1.99 -5.64 -20.38
C HIS A 258 3.14 -6.08 -19.49
N GLN A 259 2.87 -6.47 -18.24
CA GLN A 259 3.92 -7.04 -17.39
C GLN A 259 4.50 -8.34 -17.95
N ARG A 260 3.68 -9.24 -18.52
CA ARG A 260 4.18 -10.44 -19.19
C ARG A 260 5.10 -10.10 -20.37
N ARG A 261 4.77 -9.08 -21.15
CA ARG A 261 5.61 -8.60 -22.25
C ARG A 261 6.92 -8.01 -21.74
N THR A 262 6.88 -7.16 -20.72
CA THR A 262 8.07 -6.62 -20.07
C THR A 262 8.97 -7.73 -19.53
N ILE A 263 8.39 -8.75 -18.91
CA ILE A 263 9.13 -9.92 -18.42
C ILE A 263 9.82 -10.65 -19.58
N ALA A 264 9.07 -10.93 -20.65
CA ALA A 264 9.61 -11.64 -21.80
C ALA A 264 10.73 -10.88 -22.52
N SER A 265 10.65 -9.55 -22.60
CA SER A 265 11.67 -8.72 -23.26
C SER A 265 12.92 -8.47 -22.40
N HIS A 266 12.87 -8.75 -21.10
CA HIS A 266 13.97 -8.52 -20.15
C HIS A 266 14.38 -9.80 -19.40
N SER A 267 14.29 -10.96 -20.05
CA SER A 267 14.58 -12.27 -19.44
C SER A 267 15.96 -12.34 -18.77
N ALA A 268 17.01 -11.84 -19.43
CA ALA A 268 18.35 -11.81 -18.87
C ALA A 268 18.47 -10.93 -17.62
N ASP A 269 17.75 -9.80 -17.57
CA ASP A 269 17.75 -8.92 -16.39
C ASP A 269 17.02 -9.59 -15.22
N ILE A 270 15.94 -10.31 -15.51
CA ILE A 270 15.15 -11.05 -14.52
C ILE A 270 15.94 -12.22 -13.95
N GLU A 271 16.62 -12.99 -14.80
CA GLU A 271 17.50 -14.07 -14.35
C GLU A 271 18.60 -13.53 -13.42
N ARG A 272 19.22 -12.40 -13.78
CA ARG A 272 20.20 -11.73 -12.90
C ARG A 272 19.56 -11.27 -11.59
N TYR A 273 18.36 -10.70 -11.63
CA TYR A 273 17.64 -10.28 -10.44
C TYR A 273 17.32 -11.46 -9.51
N GLU A 274 16.83 -12.58 -10.05
CA GLU A 274 16.52 -13.78 -9.26
C GLU A 274 17.78 -14.39 -8.64
N GLN A 275 18.91 -14.38 -9.34
CA GLN A 275 20.21 -14.78 -8.80
C GLN A 275 20.66 -13.85 -7.67
N ALA A 276 20.54 -12.53 -7.86
CA ALA A 276 20.86 -11.54 -6.83
C ALA A 276 19.97 -11.71 -5.58
N LYS A 277 18.66 -11.87 -5.77
CA LYS A 277 17.71 -12.16 -4.68
C LYS A 277 18.10 -13.43 -3.93
N SER A 278 18.40 -14.50 -4.64
CA SER A 278 18.78 -15.78 -4.05
C SER A 278 20.08 -15.68 -3.22
N ALA A 279 21.09 -14.96 -3.73
CA ALA A 279 22.32 -14.70 -3.00
C ALA A 279 22.06 -13.89 -1.72
N ARG A 280 21.26 -12.82 -1.81
CA ARG A 280 20.87 -11.99 -0.65
C ARG A 280 20.17 -12.82 0.42
N LEU A 281 19.22 -13.68 0.04
CA LEU A 281 18.51 -14.54 0.98
C LEU A 281 19.43 -15.58 1.64
N ALA A 282 20.36 -16.16 0.88
CA ALA A 282 21.34 -17.10 1.42
C ALA A 282 22.27 -16.41 2.44
N ASN A 283 22.79 -15.23 2.11
CA ASN A 283 23.65 -14.45 2.98
C ASN A 283 22.89 -13.96 4.22
N GLY A 284 21.64 -13.53 4.08
CA GLY A 284 20.78 -13.15 5.20
C GLY A 284 20.60 -14.29 6.21
N ARG A 285 20.33 -15.52 5.73
CA ARG A 285 20.25 -16.72 6.59
C ARG A 285 21.56 -16.99 7.33
N GLN A 286 22.71 -16.87 6.65
CA GLN A 286 24.01 -17.06 7.28
C GLN A 286 24.30 -16.01 8.36
N VAL A 287 23.97 -14.74 8.09
CA VAL A 287 24.11 -13.64 9.05
C VAL A 287 23.25 -13.89 10.28
N LEU A 288 22.03 -14.41 10.14
CA LEU A 288 21.17 -14.69 11.28
C LEU A 288 21.61 -15.93 12.07
N ALA A 289 22.28 -16.89 11.42
CA ALA A 289 22.78 -18.11 12.07
C ALA A 289 24.05 -17.92 12.92
N THR A 290 24.80 -16.83 12.74
CA THR A 290 25.99 -16.55 13.57
C THR A 290 25.57 -16.10 14.97
N MET A 291 26.26 -16.56 16.01
CA MET A 291 26.03 -16.06 17.38
C MET A 291 26.74 -14.73 17.62
#